data_AF-J2QRE5-F1
#
_entry.id   AF-J2QRE5-F1
#
_cell.length_a   1.000
_cell.length_b   1.000
_cell.length_c   1.000
_cell.angle_alpha   90.00
_cell.angle_beta   90.00
_cell.angle_gamma   90.00
#
_symmetry.space_group_name_H-M   'P 1'
#
loop_
_entity.id
_entity.type
_entity.pdbx_description
1 polymer ?
#
loop_
_entity_poly.entity_id
_entity_poly.type
_entity_poly.pdbx_seq_one_letter_code
_entity_poly.pdbx_strand_id
1 'polypeptide(L)'
;MELTKISSPQNRRLIRFTSPIANPQELLLEHFSGVEGLSTLFSFELSLISQDARLELKTLIGQPASLEIELATGEARYIHGYISRFS
;
A
#
# COMPACT_ATOMS: atom_id res chain seq x y z
N MET A 1 1.37 12.23 -21.48
CA MET A 1 1.16 12.15 -20.03
C MET A 1 0.62 10.79 -19.56
N GLU A 2 0.80 9.70 -20.34
CA GLU A 2 0.33 8.33 -19.99
C GLU A 2 1.45 7.25 -20.07
N LEU A 3 2.58 7.52 -20.73
CA LEU A 3 3.67 6.54 -20.88
C LEU A 3 4.35 6.16 -19.55
N THR A 4 4.48 7.11 -18.62
CA THR A 4 5.14 6.89 -17.33
C THR A 4 4.39 5.94 -16.41
N LYS A 5 3.06 5.83 -16.55
CA LYS A 5 2.27 4.83 -15.81
C LYS A 5 2.48 3.42 -16.33
N ILE A 6 2.74 3.26 -17.63
CA ILE A 6 2.93 1.93 -18.24
C ILE A 6 4.28 1.34 -17.82
N SER A 7 5.32 2.17 -17.66
CA SER A 7 6.65 1.73 -17.22
C SER A 7 6.83 1.65 -15.70
N SER A 8 5.78 1.92 -14.94
CA SER A 8 5.78 1.87 -13.48
C SER A 8 5.91 0.42 -12.96
N PRO A 9 6.72 0.17 -11.91
CA PRO A 9 6.72 -1.12 -11.21
C PRO A 9 5.37 -1.54 -10.60
N GLN A 10 4.42 -0.60 -10.49
CA GLN A 10 3.05 -0.84 -10.03
C GLN A 10 2.08 -1.17 -11.18
N ASN A 11 2.51 -1.09 -12.44
CA ASN A 11 1.62 -1.35 -13.58
C ASN A 11 1.10 -2.79 -13.54
N ARG A 12 -0.20 -2.97 -13.77
CA ARG A 12 -0.92 -4.26 -13.76
C ARG A 12 -0.87 -5.06 -12.45
N ARG A 13 -0.55 -4.41 -11.31
CA ARG A 13 -0.71 -5.05 -10.00
C ARG A 13 -2.17 -5.00 -9.56
N LEU A 14 -2.71 -6.15 -9.19
CA LEU A 14 -4.07 -6.32 -8.68
C LEU A 14 -4.29 -5.66 -7.32
N ILE A 15 -3.22 -5.52 -6.53
CA ILE A 15 -3.26 -4.90 -5.22
C ILE A 15 -2.14 -3.86 -5.13
N ARG A 16 -2.53 -2.64 -4.74
CA ARG A 16 -1.65 -1.47 -4.76
C ARG A 16 -1.61 -0.83 -3.38
N PHE A 17 -0.40 -0.55 -2.91
CA PHE A 17 -0.19 0.26 -1.71
C PHE A 17 -0.01 1.73 -2.09
N THR A 18 -0.66 2.62 -1.35
CA THR A 18 -0.52 4.07 -1.51
C THR A 18 -0.40 4.75 -0.15
N SER A 19 0.46 5.76 -0.07
CA SER A 19 0.58 6.66 1.09
C SER A 19 0.89 8.07 0.58
N PRO A 20 0.36 9.14 1.20
CA PRO A 20 0.54 10.51 0.67
C PRO A 20 1.98 10.99 0.63
N ILE A 21 2.84 10.44 1.48
CA ILE A 21 4.23 10.90 1.63
C ILE A 21 5.25 9.93 1.01
N ALA A 22 4.84 8.71 0.69
CA ALA A 22 5.67 7.79 -0.08
C ALA A 22 5.49 8.12 -1.56
N ASN A 23 6.57 8.13 -2.33
CA ASN A 23 6.43 8.13 -3.77
C ASN A 23 5.69 6.84 -4.16
N PRO A 24 4.61 6.89 -4.97
CA PRO A 24 3.81 5.72 -5.33
C PRO A 24 4.60 4.56 -5.95
N GLN A 25 5.81 4.84 -6.45
CA GLN A 25 6.70 3.89 -7.11
C GLN A 25 7.75 3.27 -6.18
N GLU A 26 7.91 3.79 -4.96
CA GLU A 26 9.00 3.41 -4.07
C GLU A 26 8.64 2.21 -3.17
N LEU A 27 7.37 1.99 -2.86
CA LEU A 27 6.94 0.87 -2.02
C LEU A 27 5.91 0.01 -2.75
N LEU A 28 6.32 -1.21 -3.12
CA LEU A 28 5.48 -2.18 -3.82
C LEU A 28 5.03 -3.25 -2.82
N LEU A 29 3.73 -3.57 -2.84
CA LEU A 29 3.20 -4.63 -1.98
C LEU A 29 3.62 -6.02 -2.49
N GLU A 30 4.25 -6.83 -1.63
CA GLU A 30 4.56 -8.23 -1.92
C GLU A 30 3.53 -9.17 -1.28
N HIS A 31 3.21 -8.92 -0.01
CA HIS A 31 2.28 -9.73 0.77
C HIS A 31 1.50 -8.83 1.74
N PHE A 32 0.28 -9.25 2.08
CA PHE A 32 -0.44 -8.69 3.22
C PHE A 32 -1.30 -9.75 3.90
N SER A 33 -1.49 -9.59 5.19
CA SER A 33 -2.44 -10.36 5.99
C SER A 33 -3.10 -9.42 6.99
N GLY A 34 -4.26 -9.82 7.53
CA GLY A 34 -4.92 -9.01 8.52
C GLY A 34 -6.15 -9.64 9.11
N VAL A 35 -6.67 -8.98 10.14
CA VAL A 35 -7.85 -9.37 10.89
C VAL A 35 -8.83 -8.20 10.98
N GLU A 36 -10.10 -8.51 10.79
CA GLU A 36 -11.22 -7.59 10.93
C GLU A 36 -12.28 -8.26 11.84
N GLY A 37 -13.01 -7.46 12.61
CA GLY A 37 -14.02 -7.97 13.55
C GLY A 37 -15.04 -6.90 13.91
N LEU A 38 -16.24 -7.32 14.28
CA LEU A 38 -17.30 -6.41 14.68
C LEU A 38 -16.94 -5.74 16.01
N SER A 39 -17.01 -4.41 16.06
CA SER A 39 -16.70 -3.60 17.25
C SER A 39 -15.26 -3.76 17.78
N THR A 40 -14.33 -4.21 16.95
CA THR A 40 -12.90 -4.28 17.25
C THR A 40 -12.09 -3.52 16.21
N LEU A 41 -10.91 -3.02 16.60
CA LEU A 41 -9.98 -2.45 15.63
C LEU A 41 -9.48 -3.54 14.69
N PHE A 42 -9.41 -3.22 13.40
CA PHE A 42 -8.73 -4.07 12.43
C PHE A 42 -7.21 -3.94 12.57
N SER A 43 -6.48 -4.92 12.05
CA SER A 43 -5.02 -4.83 11.92
C SER A 43 -4.58 -5.53 10.63
N PHE A 44 -3.72 -4.86 9.86
CA PHE A 44 -3.11 -5.41 8.65
C PHE A 44 -1.60 -5.29 8.74
N GLU A 45 -0.92 -6.38 8.40
CA GLU A 45 0.53 -6.45 8.25
C GLU A 45 0.86 -6.58 6.77
N LEU A 46 1.75 -5.71 6.30
CA LEU A 46 2.12 -5.59 4.89
C LEU A 46 3.63 -5.84 4.76
N SER A 47 4.02 -6.71 3.83
CA SER A 47 5.40 -6.84 3.36
C SER A 47 5.54 -5.99 2.10
N LEU A 48 6.41 -4.99 2.17
CA LEU A 48 6.68 -4.04 1.09
C LEU A 48 8.11 -4.21 0.60
N ILE A 49 8.30 -4.13 -0.72
CA ILE A 49 9.62 -4.13 -1.37
C ILE A 49 9.88 -2.77 -2.03
N SER A 50 11.13 -2.32 -1.98
CA SER A 50 11.57 -1.08 -2.60
C SER A 50 12.83 -1.29 -3.43
N GLN A 51 13.01 -0.44 -4.45
CA GLN A 51 14.27 -0.31 -5.17
C GLN A 51 15.20 0.76 -4.55
N ASP A 52 14.68 1.65 -3.68
CA ASP A 52 15.49 2.65 -2.98
C ASP A 52 15.70 2.24 -1.52
N ALA A 53 16.96 1.98 -1.16
CA ALA A 53 17.35 1.61 0.20
C ALA A 53 17.40 2.81 1.17
N ARG A 54 17.25 4.05 0.69
CA ARG A 54 17.39 5.29 1.48
C ARG A 54 16.04 5.83 1.97
N LEU A 55 14.98 5.03 1.88
CA LEU A 55 13.66 5.46 2.33
C LEU A 55 13.66 5.72 3.83
N GLU A 56 13.29 6.94 4.21
CA GLU A 56 13.11 7.34 5.60
C GLU A 56 11.79 6.77 6.16
N LEU A 57 11.72 5.44 6.35
CA LEU A 57 10.50 4.72 6.76
C LEU A 57 9.87 5.27 8.05
N LYS A 58 10.68 5.86 8.94
CA LYS A 58 10.19 6.50 10.16
C LYS A 58 9.20 7.63 9.91
N THR A 59 9.32 8.32 8.76
CA THR A 59 8.41 9.40 8.36
C THR A 59 7.00 8.90 8.07
N LEU A 60 6.86 7.62 7.68
CA LEU A 60 5.59 6.97 7.36
C LEU A 60 4.77 6.61 8.61
N ILE A 61 5.40 6.51 9.79
CA ILE A 61 4.68 6.20 11.03
C ILE A 61 3.72 7.35 11.36
N GLY A 62 2.46 7.02 11.68
CA GLY A 62 1.39 7.97 11.94
C GLY A 62 0.74 8.55 10.69
N GLN A 63 1.20 8.19 9.50
CA GLN A 63 0.61 8.64 8.24
C GLN A 63 -0.51 7.72 7.79
N PRO A 64 -1.51 8.25 7.07
CA PRO A 64 -2.51 7.42 6.43
C PRO A 64 -1.89 6.60 5.28
N ALA A 65 -2.46 5.43 5.06
CA ALA A 65 -2.15 4.57 3.93
C ALA A 65 -3.39 3.81 3.47
N SER A 66 -3.36 3.40 2.21
CA SER A 66 -4.47 2.67 1.57
C SER A 66 -3.94 1.49 0.76
N LEU A 67 -4.60 0.35 0.93
CA LEU A 67 -4.55 -0.76 -0.01
C LEU A 67 -5.75 -0.67 -0.96
N GLU A 68 -5.48 -0.64 -2.25
CA GLU A 68 -6.46 -0.74 -3.32
C GLU A 68 -6.44 -2.18 -3.86
N ILE A 69 -7.57 -2.88 -3.80
CA ILE A 69 -7.73 -4.26 -4.27
C ILE A 69 -8.68 -4.26 -5.45
N GLU A 70 -8.19 -4.65 -6.62
CA GLU A 70 -9.01 -4.84 -7.82
C GLU A 70 -9.94 -6.05 -7.65
N LEU A 71 -11.23 -5.82 -7.85
CA LEU A 71 -12.27 -6.85 -7.79
C LEU A 71 -12.56 -7.39 -9.18
N ALA A 72 -13.09 -8.62 -9.26
CA ALA A 72 -13.48 -9.22 -10.53
C ALA A 72 -14.56 -8.42 -11.30
N THR A 73 -15.29 -7.53 -10.61
CA THR A 73 -16.26 -6.60 -11.22
C THR A 73 -15.60 -5.44 -11.97
N GLY A 74 -14.28 -5.25 -11.82
CA GLY A 74 -13.55 -4.07 -12.30
C GLY A 74 -13.60 -2.88 -11.34
N GLU A 75 -14.29 -3.00 -10.20
CA GLU A 75 -14.28 -2.00 -9.12
C GLU A 75 -13.09 -2.24 -8.17
N ALA A 76 -12.82 -1.26 -7.31
CA ALA A 76 -11.77 -1.35 -6.30
C ALA A 76 -12.35 -1.37 -4.88
N ARG A 77 -11.90 -2.33 -4.06
CA ARG A 77 -12.07 -2.29 -2.60
C ARG A 77 -10.87 -1.56 -2.00
N TYR A 78 -11.15 -0.62 -1.11
CA TYR A 78 -10.12 0.09 -0.37
C TYR A 78 -10.06 -0.38 1.09
N ILE A 79 -8.86 -0.62 1.59
CA ILE A 79 -8.57 -0.76 3.02
C ILE A 79 -7.72 0.44 3.41
N HIS A 80 -8.33 1.38 4.12
CA HIS A 80 -7.68 2.62 4.55
C HIS A 80 -7.41 2.59 6.05
N GLY A 81 -6.19 2.96 6.45
CA GLY A 81 -5.78 2.97 7.85
C GLY A 81 -4.60 3.89 8.11
N TYR A 82 -4.09 3.83 9.34
CA TYR A 82 -2.88 4.56 9.75
C TYR A 82 -1.75 3.57 10.00
N ILE A 83 -0.54 3.97 9.59
CA ILE A 83 0.63 3.14 9.82
C ILE A 83 1.10 3.32 11.26
N SER A 84 0.94 2.29 12.08
CA SER A 84 1.31 2.32 13.51
C SER A 84 2.73 1.82 13.80
N ARG A 85 3.32 1.02 12.89
CA ARG A 85 4.64 0.39 13.07
C ARG A 85 5.29 0.07 11.72
N PHE A 86 6.62 0.14 11.69
CA PHE A 86 7.50 -0.45 10.65
C PHE A 86 8.59 -1.29 11.30
N SER A 87 9.09 -2.30 10.58
CA SER A 87 10.20 -3.18 10.99
C SER A 87 11.11 -3.49 9.82
#